data_AF-A0A7C4N771-F1
#
_entry.id   AF-A0A7C4N771-F1
#
_cell.length_a   1.000
_cell.length_b   1.000
_cell.length_c   1.000
_cell.angle_alpha   90.00
_cell.angle_beta   90.00
_cell.angle_gamma   90.00
#
_symmetry.space_group_name_H-M   'P 1'
#
loop_
_entity.id
_entity.type
_entity.pdbx_description
1 polymer ?
#
loop_
_entity_poly.entity_id
_entity_poly.type
_entity_poly.pdbx_seq_one_letter_code
_entity_poly.pdbx_strand_id
1 'polypeptide(L)'
;MNASEISSRTYARVAGFTFIFYIMAGVAHMASGSGSPLTEVLLLLQSFSALVLGVSLYALTYQQGPALATLALACRVLEAVQYGESAIYFAAGSLIFSWLLLRGRLIPRALAQIGVIASALLNVILPLQLAGLFGGSMSWSAGATWLVWLPMLLFEVTLAVWLMTKGVATGTRALTASMPS
;
A
#
# COMPACT_ATOMS: atom_id res chain seq x y z
N MET A 1 -24.51 3.32 -14.56
CA MET A 1 -23.34 3.50 -13.66
C MET A 1 -23.78 4.43 -12.56
N ASN A 2 -23.87 3.92 -11.33
CA ASN A 2 -24.22 4.74 -10.17
C ASN A 2 -23.03 5.65 -9.83
N ALA A 3 -23.28 6.87 -9.34
CA ALA A 3 -22.22 7.83 -9.03
C ALA A 3 -21.12 7.26 -8.10
N SER A 4 -21.49 6.34 -7.20
CA SER A 4 -20.56 5.61 -6.32
C SER A 4 -19.58 4.68 -7.05
N GLU A 5 -19.99 4.08 -8.17
CA GLU A 5 -19.15 3.21 -8.99
C GLU A 5 -18.09 4.01 -9.76
N ILE A 6 -18.48 5.20 -10.24
CA ILE A 6 -17.59 6.12 -10.94
C ILE A 6 -16.49 6.57 -9.99
N SER A 7 -16.85 7.02 -8.79
CA SER A 7 -15.89 7.43 -7.77
C SER A 7 -14.93 6.30 -7.39
N SER A 8 -15.44 5.08 -7.17
CA SER A 8 -14.60 3.92 -6.81
C SER A 8 -13.59 3.56 -7.90
N ARG A 9 -13.99 3.63 -9.18
CA ARG A 9 -13.07 3.37 -10.29
C ARG A 9 -12.01 4.46 -10.42
N THR A 10 -12.36 5.72 -10.18
CA THR A 10 -11.40 6.82 -10.15
C THR A 10 -10.40 6.64 -9.03
N TYR A 11 -10.84 6.37 -7.80
CA TYR A 11 -9.94 6.12 -6.66
C TYR A 11 -9.03 4.92 -6.88
N ALA A 12 -9.53 3.83 -7.48
CA ALA A 12 -8.69 2.69 -7.84
C ALA A 12 -7.59 3.05 -8.82
N ARG A 13 -7.90 3.81 -9.87
CA ARG A 13 -6.90 4.24 -10.87
C ARG A 13 -5.87 5.19 -10.28
N VAL A 14 -6.31 6.14 -9.46
CA VAL A 14 -5.43 7.05 -8.73
C VAL A 14 -4.49 6.25 -7.82
N ALA A 15 -5.03 5.33 -7.00
CA ALA A 15 -4.22 4.47 -6.15
C ALA A 15 -3.18 3.66 -6.94
N GLY A 16 -3.56 3.07 -8.08
CA GLY A 16 -2.66 2.30 -8.93
C GLY A 16 -1.52 3.15 -9.51
N PHE A 17 -1.83 4.34 -10.03
CA PHE A 17 -0.82 5.26 -10.53
C PHE A 17 0.13 5.73 -9.41
N THR A 18 -0.43 6.11 -8.27
CA THR A 18 0.35 6.58 -7.11
C THR A 18 1.26 5.50 -6.54
N PHE A 19 0.84 4.22 -6.55
CA PHE A 19 1.72 3.12 -6.14
C PHE A 19 2.98 3.02 -7.02
N ILE A 20 2.84 3.04 -8.35
CA ILE A 20 3.98 2.94 -9.26
C ILE A 20 4.92 4.12 -9.03
N PHE A 21 4.35 5.32 -8.93
CA PHE A 21 5.13 6.53 -8.70
C PHE A 21 5.86 6.52 -7.36
N TYR A 22 5.19 6.06 -6.29
CA TYR A 22 5.79 5.87 -4.97
C TYR A 22 6.99 4.93 -5.00
N ILE A 23 6.85 3.76 -5.65
CA ILE A 23 7.94 2.77 -5.79
C ILE A 23 9.11 3.37 -6.58
N MET A 24 8.83 4.03 -7.70
CA MET A 24 9.87 4.64 -8.53
C MET A 24 10.63 5.73 -7.76
N ALA A 25 9.93 6.57 -6.98
CA ALA A 25 10.55 7.59 -6.14
C ALA A 25 11.41 6.96 -5.04
N GLY A 26 10.93 5.93 -4.35
CA GLY A 26 11.68 5.23 -3.31
C GLY A 26 12.93 4.52 -3.84
N VAL A 27 12.83 3.87 -5.00
CA VAL A 27 13.97 3.27 -5.71
C VAL A 27 15.00 4.33 -6.10
N ALA A 28 14.56 5.44 -6.69
CA ALA A 28 15.43 6.54 -7.07
C ALA A 28 16.10 7.20 -5.86
N HIS A 29 15.39 7.30 -4.72
CA HIS A 29 15.93 7.82 -3.48
C HIS A 29 17.06 6.93 -2.94
N MET A 30 16.86 5.61 -2.91
CA MET A 30 17.90 4.66 -2.48
C MET A 30 19.12 4.63 -3.42
N ALA A 31 18.91 4.89 -4.71
CA ALA A 31 19.99 4.98 -5.69
C ALA A 31 20.76 6.32 -5.63
N SER A 32 20.13 7.36 -5.07
CA SER A 32 20.72 8.68 -4.92
C SER A 32 21.59 8.72 -3.66
N GLY A 33 22.84 9.14 -3.79
CA GLY A 33 23.71 9.33 -2.63
C GLY A 33 23.11 10.31 -1.59
N SER A 34 23.39 10.08 -0.31
CA SER A 34 22.91 10.92 0.79
C SER A 34 23.46 12.35 0.67
N GLY A 35 22.59 13.36 0.77
CA GLY A 35 22.98 14.77 0.86
C GLY A 35 22.77 15.62 -0.40
N SER A 36 22.07 15.12 -1.42
CA SER A 36 21.70 15.93 -2.59
C SER A 36 20.31 16.58 -2.46
N PRO A 37 20.05 17.78 -3.01
CA PRO A 37 18.71 18.37 -3.06
C PRO A 37 17.67 17.47 -3.74
N LEU A 38 18.11 16.64 -4.68
CA LEU A 38 17.26 15.64 -5.34
C LEU A 38 16.71 14.61 -4.34
N THR A 39 17.53 14.21 -3.36
CA THR A 39 17.14 13.28 -2.30
C THR A 39 15.97 13.85 -1.47
N GLU A 40 16.02 15.14 -1.12
CA GLU A 40 14.94 15.82 -0.38
C GLU A 40 13.65 15.93 -1.20
N VAL A 41 13.75 16.25 -2.49
CA VAL A 41 12.59 16.32 -3.39
C VAL A 41 11.94 14.94 -3.56
N LEU A 42 12.74 13.88 -3.69
CA LEU A 42 12.24 12.50 -3.79
C LEU A 42 11.51 12.08 -2.52
N LEU A 43 12.06 12.42 -1.34
CA LEU A 43 11.37 12.21 -0.06
C LEU A 43 10.03 12.96 -0.06
N LEU A 44 10.00 14.24 -0.40
CA LEU A 44 8.75 15.02 -0.41
C LEU A 44 7.70 14.41 -1.35
N LEU A 45 8.12 13.95 -2.53
CA LEU A 45 7.27 13.22 -3.47
C LEU A 45 6.73 11.92 -2.86
N GLN A 46 7.57 11.20 -2.13
CA GLN A 46 7.20 9.94 -1.47
C GLN A 46 6.18 10.20 -0.34
N SER A 47 6.38 11.23 0.50
CA SER A 47 5.40 11.70 1.50
C SER A 47 4.04 11.97 0.86
N PHE A 48 4.02 12.79 -0.19
CA PHE A 48 2.79 13.17 -0.86
C PHE A 48 2.09 11.95 -1.47
N SER A 49 2.86 11.06 -2.08
CA SER A 49 2.35 9.82 -2.67
C SER A 49 1.77 8.88 -1.61
N ALA A 50 2.42 8.72 -0.46
CA ALA A 50 1.92 7.91 0.65
C ALA A 50 0.55 8.42 1.16
N LEU A 51 0.36 9.74 1.26
CA LEU A 51 -0.92 10.34 1.64
C LEU A 51 -2.00 10.11 0.60
N VAL A 52 -1.72 10.41 -0.67
CA VAL A 52 -2.68 10.20 -1.77
C VAL A 52 -3.08 8.73 -1.86
N LEU A 53 -2.12 7.82 -1.71
CA LEU A 53 -2.34 6.39 -1.69
C LEU A 53 -3.19 5.95 -0.50
N GLY A 54 -2.84 6.41 0.70
CA GLY A 54 -3.60 6.12 1.93
C GLY A 54 -5.06 6.57 1.83
N VAL A 55 -5.30 7.80 1.36
CA VAL A 55 -6.66 8.34 1.17
C VAL A 55 -7.43 7.55 0.11
N SER A 56 -6.78 7.20 -1.00
CA SER A 56 -7.42 6.44 -2.08
C SER A 56 -7.80 5.03 -1.61
N LEU A 57 -6.90 4.32 -0.93
CA LEU A 57 -7.18 2.99 -0.37
C LEU A 57 -8.21 3.06 0.76
N TYR A 58 -8.19 4.09 1.59
CA TYR A 58 -9.22 4.35 2.59
C TYR A 58 -10.60 4.49 1.95
N ALA A 59 -10.73 5.31 0.90
CA ALA A 59 -12.00 5.48 0.18
C ALA A 59 -12.53 4.14 -0.39
N LEU A 60 -11.65 3.24 -0.83
CA LEU A 60 -12.01 1.92 -1.34
C LEU A 60 -12.37 0.90 -0.25
N THR A 61 -11.76 1.01 0.93
CA THR A 61 -11.84 0.00 2.00
C THR A 61 -12.70 0.41 3.20
N TYR A 62 -13.17 1.67 3.23
CA TYR A 62 -13.93 2.24 4.34
C TYR A 62 -15.19 1.45 4.68
N GLN A 63 -15.92 0.96 3.68
CA GLN A 63 -17.17 0.23 3.90
C GLN A 63 -16.96 -1.18 4.49
N GLN A 64 -15.78 -1.77 4.36
CA GLN A 64 -15.49 -3.12 4.83
C GLN A 64 -15.10 -3.15 6.32
N GLY A 65 -14.67 -2.02 6.87
CA GLY A 65 -14.19 -1.95 8.25
C GLY A 65 -13.66 -0.55 8.57
N PRO A 66 -14.52 0.43 8.91
CA PRO A 66 -14.14 1.83 9.01
C PRO A 66 -13.04 2.05 10.05
N ALA A 67 -13.10 1.40 11.21
CA ALA A 67 -12.08 1.51 12.25
C ALA A 67 -10.70 0.97 11.83
N LEU A 68 -10.66 -0.11 11.04
CA LEU A 68 -9.40 -0.65 10.51
C LEU A 68 -8.89 0.21 9.34
N ALA A 69 -9.80 0.73 8.50
CA ALA A 69 -9.44 1.60 7.40
C ALA A 69 -8.85 2.93 7.92
N THR A 70 -9.44 3.51 8.97
CA THR A 70 -8.89 4.72 9.62
C THR A 70 -7.54 4.44 10.29
N LEU A 71 -7.37 3.27 10.93
CA LEU A 71 -6.07 2.86 11.47
C LEU A 71 -5.01 2.74 10.37
N ALA A 72 -5.35 2.09 9.26
CA ALA A 72 -4.45 1.94 8.10
C ALA A 72 -4.08 3.29 7.47
N LEU A 73 -5.05 4.20 7.38
CA LEU A 73 -4.82 5.59 6.94
C LEU A 73 -3.89 6.33 7.90
N ALA A 74 -4.08 6.18 9.22
CA ALA A 74 -3.21 6.79 10.22
C ALA A 74 -1.77 6.27 10.10
N CYS A 75 -1.58 4.96 9.89
CA CYS A 75 -0.26 4.39 9.61
C CYS A 75 0.36 4.99 8.33
N ARG A 76 -0.42 5.21 7.27
CA ARG A 76 0.07 5.87 6.05
C ARG A 76 0.42 7.35 6.24
N VAL A 77 -0.29 8.06 7.12
CA VAL A 77 0.07 9.43 7.49
C VAL A 77 1.38 9.45 8.27
N LEU A 78 1.56 8.55 9.24
CA LEU A 78 2.80 8.43 10.00
C LEU A 78 3.99 8.06 9.10
N GLU A 79 3.77 7.17 8.14
CA GLU A 79 4.77 6.87 7.10
C GLU A 79 5.13 8.12 6.29
N ALA A 80 4.14 8.89 5.85
CA ALA A 80 4.36 10.09 5.06
C ALA A 80 5.16 11.17 5.80
N VAL A 81 5.21 11.17 7.12
CA VAL A 81 6.07 12.08 7.89
C VAL A 81 7.56 11.71 7.74
N GLN A 82 7.86 10.47 7.32
CA GLN A 82 9.22 9.97 7.06
C GLN A 82 10.21 10.19 8.21
N TYR A 83 9.70 10.15 9.45
CA TYR A 83 10.50 10.33 10.66
C TYR A 83 10.75 8.96 11.34
N GLY A 84 12.02 8.63 11.56
CA GLY A 84 12.43 7.34 12.14
C GLY A 84 12.15 6.14 11.24
N GLU A 85 11.69 5.04 11.82
CA GLU A 85 11.44 3.75 11.14
C GLU A 85 10.11 3.73 10.36
N SER A 86 9.96 4.65 9.40
CA SER A 86 8.73 4.84 8.58
C SER A 86 8.27 3.56 7.88
N ALA A 87 9.21 2.66 7.55
CA ALA A 87 8.95 1.36 6.94
C ALA A 87 8.02 0.46 7.77
N ILE A 88 8.04 0.58 9.10
CA ILE A 88 7.16 -0.21 9.98
C ILE A 88 5.72 0.25 9.82
N TYR A 89 5.49 1.57 9.79
CA TYR A 89 4.16 2.14 9.57
C TYR A 89 3.63 1.83 8.17
N PHE A 90 4.51 1.86 7.16
CA PHE A 90 4.20 1.38 5.81
C PHE A 90 3.72 -0.08 5.83
N ALA A 91 4.50 -0.98 6.47
CA ALA A 91 4.17 -2.40 6.53
C ALA A 91 2.86 -2.65 7.27
N ALA A 92 2.64 -1.98 8.41
CA ALA A 92 1.40 -2.07 9.19
C ALA A 92 0.18 -1.59 8.38
N GLY A 93 0.27 -0.43 7.75
CA GLY A 93 -0.82 0.12 6.91
C GLY A 93 -1.14 -0.79 5.72
N SER A 94 -0.11 -1.28 5.03
CA SER A 94 -0.25 -2.20 3.89
C SER A 94 -0.87 -3.55 4.28
N LEU A 95 -0.53 -4.08 5.46
CA LEU A 95 -1.13 -5.30 5.99
C LEU A 95 -2.63 -5.12 6.19
N ILE A 96 -3.02 -4.03 6.86
CA ILE A 96 -4.42 -3.76 7.18
C ILE A 96 -5.23 -3.53 5.89
N PHE A 97 -4.70 -2.74 4.93
CA PHE A 97 -5.37 -2.55 3.64
C PHE A 97 -5.48 -3.86 2.85
N SER A 98 -4.43 -4.66 2.77
CA SER A 98 -4.45 -5.95 2.07
C SER A 98 -5.47 -6.91 2.70
N TRP A 99 -5.57 -6.91 4.03
CA TRP A 99 -6.57 -7.68 4.77
C TRP A 99 -8.00 -7.20 4.47
N LEU A 100 -8.24 -5.89 4.44
CA LEU A 100 -9.55 -5.32 4.09
C LEU A 100 -9.94 -5.60 2.64
N LEU A 101 -8.98 -5.52 1.71
CA LEU A 101 -9.17 -5.86 0.30
C LEU A 101 -9.51 -7.35 0.13
N LEU A 102 -8.86 -8.24 0.88
CA LEU A 102 -9.17 -9.68 0.94
C LEU A 102 -10.58 -9.92 1.48
N ARG A 103 -10.90 -9.31 2.63
CA ARG A 103 -12.20 -9.45 3.31
C ARG A 103 -13.34 -8.92 2.45
N GLY A 104 -13.13 -7.79 1.79
CA GLY A 104 -14.07 -7.16 0.87
C GLY A 104 -14.21 -7.86 -0.48
N ARG A 105 -13.34 -8.84 -0.78
CA ARG A 105 -13.22 -9.47 -2.11
C ARG A 105 -13.10 -8.43 -3.24
N LEU A 106 -12.43 -7.31 -2.95
CA LEU A 106 -12.31 -6.16 -3.86
C LEU A 106 -11.30 -6.44 -4.99
N ILE A 107 -10.34 -7.32 -4.74
CA ILE A 107 -9.29 -7.78 -5.67
C ILE A 107 -9.23 -9.34 -5.64
N PRO A 108 -8.50 -9.99 -6.58
CA PRO A 108 -8.34 -11.44 -6.58
C PRO A 108 -7.75 -11.96 -5.26
N ARG A 109 -8.30 -13.07 -4.76
CA ARG A 109 -7.90 -13.65 -3.46
C ARG A 109 -6.41 -13.95 -3.37
N ALA A 110 -5.84 -14.55 -4.41
CA ALA A 110 -4.41 -14.87 -4.46
C ALA A 110 -3.54 -13.62 -4.31
N LEU A 111 -3.89 -12.53 -5.00
CA LEU A 111 -3.17 -11.27 -4.93
C LEU A 111 -3.22 -10.67 -3.51
N ALA A 112 -4.41 -10.67 -2.91
CA ALA A 112 -4.58 -10.14 -1.55
C ALA A 112 -3.85 -10.99 -0.49
N GLN A 113 -3.82 -12.32 -0.65
CA GLN A 113 -3.08 -13.21 0.24
C GLN A 113 -1.57 -12.95 0.19
N ILE A 114 -1.02 -12.75 -1.02
CA ILE A 114 0.41 -12.41 -1.18
C ILE A 114 0.70 -11.09 -0.45
N GLY A 115 -0.15 -10.07 -0.59
CA GLY A 115 0.03 -8.80 0.11
C GLY A 115 0.00 -8.89 1.63
N VAL A 116 -0.93 -9.69 2.17
CA VAL A 116 -0.99 -9.97 3.62
C VAL A 116 0.28 -10.67 4.09
N ILE A 117 0.73 -11.71 3.38
CA ILE A 117 1.94 -12.47 3.76
C ILE A 117 3.18 -11.58 3.68
N ALA A 118 3.36 -10.84 2.58
CA ALA A 118 4.49 -9.94 2.39
C ALA A 118 4.53 -8.83 3.46
N SER A 119 3.38 -8.23 3.77
CA SER A 119 3.30 -7.19 4.80
C SER A 119 3.50 -7.75 6.21
N ALA A 120 3.02 -8.97 6.48
CA ALA A 120 3.22 -9.65 7.77
C ALA A 120 4.70 -9.97 7.99
N LEU A 121 5.37 -10.45 6.94
CA LEU A 121 6.81 -10.71 6.94
C LEU A 121 7.60 -9.43 7.25
N LEU A 122 7.28 -8.31 6.59
CA LEU A 122 7.91 -7.00 6.89
C LEU A 122 7.70 -6.54 8.32
N ASN A 123 6.48 -6.69 8.88
CA ASN A 123 6.21 -6.32 10.27
C ASN A 123 7.02 -7.12 11.30
N VAL A 124 7.51 -8.31 10.94
CA VAL A 124 8.39 -9.11 11.82
C VAL A 124 9.86 -8.76 11.57
N ILE A 125 10.27 -8.65 10.30
CA ILE A 125 11.67 -8.46 9.94
C ILE A 125 12.16 -7.04 10.27
N LEU A 126 11.36 -6.00 10.03
CA LEU A 126 11.78 -4.61 10.24
C LEU A 126 12.08 -4.31 11.72
N PRO A 127 11.24 -4.71 12.71
CA PRO A 127 11.60 -4.56 14.12
C PRO A 127 12.83 -5.40 14.52
N LEU A 128 13.02 -6.57 13.90
CA LEU A 128 14.19 -7.40 14.13
C LEU A 128 15.48 -6.75 13.59
N GLN A 129 15.38 -6.05 12.45
CA GLN A 129 16.46 -5.20 11.91
C GLN A 129 16.77 -4.04 12.86
N LEU A 130 15.75 -3.36 13.38
CA LEU A 130 15.90 -2.29 14.37
C LEU A 130 16.55 -2.79 15.66
N ALA A 131 16.21 -4.00 16.10
CA ALA A 131 16.82 -4.64 17.28
C ALA A 131 18.29 -5.08 17.06
N GLY A 132 18.87 -4.82 15.88
CA GLY A 132 20.27 -5.11 15.57
C GLY A 132 20.55 -6.57 15.17
N LEU A 133 19.52 -7.42 15.07
CA LEU A 133 19.68 -8.85 14.75
C LEU A 133 20.04 -9.10 13.27
N PHE A 134 19.85 -8.10 12.41
CA PHE A 134 20.14 -8.18 10.97
C PHE A 134 21.18 -7.17 10.45
N GLY A 135 21.79 -6.36 11.32
CA GLY A 135 23.11 -5.71 11.13
C GLY A 135 23.46 -5.10 9.76
N GLY A 136 22.51 -4.56 9.00
CA GLY A 136 22.75 -4.10 7.63
C GLY A 136 22.16 -2.72 7.39
N SER A 137 22.99 -1.79 6.90
CA SER A 137 22.51 -0.54 6.31
C SER A 137 21.55 -0.86 5.16
N MET A 138 20.40 -0.17 5.12
CA MET A 138 19.42 -0.28 4.03
C MET A 138 20.01 0.31 2.75
N SER A 139 20.84 -0.47 2.07
CA SER A 139 21.50 -0.10 0.83
C SER A 139 20.93 -0.89 -0.34
N TRP A 140 20.84 -0.24 -1.50
CA TRP A 140 20.42 -0.84 -2.77
C TRP A 140 21.27 -2.06 -3.18
N SER A 141 22.54 -2.08 -2.76
CA SER A 141 23.50 -3.15 -3.07
C SER A 141 23.46 -4.33 -2.08
N ALA A 142 22.75 -4.19 -0.95
CA ALA A 142 22.63 -5.27 0.02
C ALA A 142 21.57 -6.29 -0.42
N GLY A 143 22.00 -7.52 -0.73
CA GLY A 143 21.10 -8.61 -1.12
C GLY A 143 20.04 -8.94 -0.06
N ALA A 144 20.33 -8.71 1.23
CA ALA A 144 19.37 -8.87 2.32
C ALA A 144 18.18 -7.91 2.22
N THR A 145 18.39 -6.67 1.74
CA THR A 145 17.31 -5.71 1.48
C THR A 145 16.34 -6.27 0.45
N TRP A 146 16.85 -6.82 -0.65
CA TRP A 146 16.02 -7.40 -1.70
C TRP A 146 15.23 -8.61 -1.24
N LEU A 147 15.82 -9.52 -0.46
CA LEU A 147 15.08 -10.68 0.05
C LEU A 147 13.84 -10.29 0.88
N VAL A 148 13.95 -9.19 1.62
CA VAL A 148 12.89 -8.69 2.50
C VAL A 148 11.84 -7.87 1.73
N TRP A 149 12.28 -7.02 0.81
CA TRP A 149 11.40 -6.06 0.12
C TRP A 149 10.84 -6.57 -1.21
N LEU A 150 11.46 -7.53 -1.87
CA LEU A 150 11.04 -8.05 -3.18
C LEU A 150 9.64 -8.66 -3.16
N PRO A 151 9.23 -9.47 -2.16
CA PRO A 151 7.85 -9.96 -2.07
C PRO A 151 6.82 -8.83 -1.99
N MET A 152 7.15 -7.77 -1.24
CA MET A 152 6.30 -6.59 -1.09
C MET A 152 6.25 -5.78 -2.38
N LEU A 153 7.40 -5.53 -3.02
CA LEU A 153 7.48 -4.81 -4.29
C LEU A 153 6.70 -5.53 -5.39
N LEU A 154 6.83 -6.85 -5.50
CA LEU A 154 6.04 -7.65 -6.44
C LEU A 154 4.54 -7.51 -6.18
N PHE A 155 4.12 -7.56 -4.92
CA PHE A 155 2.73 -7.35 -4.54
C PHE A 155 2.25 -5.95 -4.94
N GLU A 156 2.98 -4.90 -4.60
CA GLU A 156 2.58 -3.52 -4.87
C GLU A 156 2.52 -3.22 -6.36
N VAL A 157 3.50 -3.64 -7.15
CA VAL A 157 3.49 -3.46 -8.61
C VAL A 157 2.31 -4.21 -9.22
N THR A 158 2.08 -5.45 -8.79
CA THR A 158 0.97 -6.25 -9.33
C THR A 158 -0.38 -5.65 -8.94
N LEU A 159 -0.53 -5.20 -7.69
CA LEU A 159 -1.72 -4.51 -7.20
C LEU A 159 -1.96 -3.20 -7.95
N ALA A 160 -0.91 -2.42 -8.20
CA ALA A 160 -0.99 -1.15 -8.89
C ALA A 160 -1.50 -1.33 -10.32
N VAL A 161 -0.90 -2.25 -11.06
CA VAL A 161 -1.32 -2.60 -12.44
C VAL A 161 -2.76 -3.13 -12.45
N TRP A 162 -3.14 -3.93 -11.44
CA TRP A 162 -4.51 -4.43 -11.32
C TRP A 162 -5.51 -3.30 -11.09
N LEU A 163 -5.26 -2.41 -10.13
CA LEU A 163 -6.15 -1.30 -9.81
C LEU A 163 -6.28 -0.31 -10.97
N MET A 164 -5.20 -0.11 -11.73
CA MET A 164 -5.19 0.75 -12.91
C MET A 164 -6.01 0.17 -14.08
N THR A 165 -5.90 -1.14 -14.33
CA THR A 165 -6.55 -1.80 -15.48
C THR A 165 -7.96 -2.28 -15.20
N LYS A 166 -8.19 -2.95 -14.06
CA LYS A 166 -9.45 -3.62 -13.71
C LYS A 166 -10.26 -2.84 -12.66
N GLY A 167 -9.59 -2.11 -11.78
CA GLY A 167 -10.24 -1.49 -10.62
C GLY A 167 -10.68 -2.51 -9.58
N VAL A 168 -11.60 -2.12 -8.70
CA VAL A 168 -12.16 -2.98 -7.63
C VAL A 168 -13.51 -3.56 -8.02
N ALA A 169 -13.81 -4.76 -7.52
CA ALA A 169 -15.12 -5.38 -7.68
C ALA A 169 -16.19 -4.58 -6.92
N THR A 170 -17.06 -3.87 -7.63
CA THR A 170 -18.25 -3.30 -7.01
C THR A 170 -19.22 -4.45 -6.71
N GLY A 171 -19.52 -4.68 -5.42
CA GLY A 171 -20.51 -5.66 -5.04
C GLY A 171 -21.89 -5.23 -5.50
N THR A 172 -22.36 -5.72 -6.64
CA THR A 172 -23.79 -5.73 -6.98
C THR A 172 -24.49 -6.75 -6.08
N ARG A 173 -24.68 -6.43 -4.80
CA ARG A 173 -25.42 -7.30 -3.87
C ARG A 173 -26.89 -6.86 -3.82
N ALA A 174 -27.68 -7.53 -4.64
CA ALA A 174 -29.10 -7.83 -4.46
C ALA A 174 -30.09 -6.64 -4.33
N LEU A 175 -30.52 -6.10 -5.47
CA LEU A 175 -31.78 -5.35 -5.60
C LEU A 175 -32.94 -6.21 -6.15
N THR A 176 -32.82 -7.55 -6.14
CA THR A 176 -33.74 -8.43 -6.89
C THR A 176 -34.29 -9.64 -6.12
N ALA A 177 -34.20 -9.70 -4.79
CA ALA A 177 -34.59 -10.92 -4.06
C ALA A 177 -35.47 -10.73 -2.81
N SER A 178 -36.20 -9.62 -2.65
CA SER A 178 -37.14 -9.49 -1.52
C SER A 178 -38.43 -8.71 -1.81
N MET A 179 -38.92 -8.69 -3.05
CA MET A 179 -40.34 -8.42 -3.29
C MET A 179 -41.06 -9.75 -3.55
N PRO A 180 -41.60 -10.41 -2.52
CA PRO A 180 -42.77 -11.26 -2.72
C PRO A 180 -44.01 -10.36 -2.88
N SER A 181 -44.66 -10.54 -4.03
CA SER A 181 -45.99 -10.05 -4.41
C SER A 181 -47.09 -10.49 -3.46
#